data_AF-A0A413G8D7-F1
#
_entry.id   AF-A0A413G8D7-F1
#
_cell.length_a   1.000
_cell.length_b   1.000
_cell.length_c   1.000
_cell.angle_alpha   90.00
_cell.angle_beta   90.00
_cell.angle_gamma   90.00
#
_symmetry.space_group_name_H-M   'P 1'
#
loop_
_entity.id
_entity.type
_entity.pdbx_description
1 polymer ?
#
loop_
_entity_poly.entity_id
_entity_poly.type
_entity_poly.pdbx_seq_one_letter_code
_entity_poly.pdbx_strand_id
1 'polypeptide(L)'
;MRSTIEELYYGNLNPSVKLIRPQTAYARKVERMSDCETKLMELLDGKELSLFADFSALYNEIDAEGSLEAFVNGFRLGTRLAFEALDSRDGCLADIF
;
A
#
# COMPACT_ATOMS: atom_id res chain seq x y z
N MET A 1 -14.74 -17.33 5.59
CA MET A 1 -13.78 -16.68 6.51
C MET A 1 -12.57 -17.54 6.84
N ARG A 2 -12.74 -18.86 7.08
CA ARG A 2 -11.59 -19.75 7.35
C ARG A 2 -10.50 -19.63 6.27
N SER A 3 -10.87 -19.71 4.99
CA SER A 3 -9.92 -19.58 3.87
C SER A 3 -9.14 -18.26 3.86
N THR A 4 -9.78 -17.09 3.92
CA THR A 4 -9.04 -15.80 3.88
C THR A 4 -8.12 -15.60 5.08
N ILE A 5 -8.55 -15.99 6.28
CA ILE A 5 -7.72 -15.88 7.49
C ILE A 5 -6.59 -16.92 7.46
N GLU A 6 -6.84 -18.13 6.96
CA GLU A 6 -5.82 -19.16 6.76
C GLU A 6 -4.78 -18.71 5.73
N GLU A 7 -5.20 -18.16 4.59
CA GLU A 7 -4.31 -17.62 3.56
C GLU A 7 -3.46 -16.45 4.09
N LEU A 8 -4.01 -15.62 4.98
CA LEU A 8 -3.24 -14.58 5.68
C LEU A 8 -2.25 -15.19 6.68
N TYR A 9 -2.68 -16.18 7.48
CA TYR A 9 -1.84 -16.85 8.47
C TYR A 9 -0.63 -17.55 7.84
N TYR A 10 -0.84 -18.23 6.71
CA TYR A 10 0.23 -18.87 5.93
C TYR A 10 1.05 -17.88 5.08
N GLY A 11 0.70 -16.58 5.08
CA GLY A 11 1.43 -15.54 4.35
C GLY A 11 1.17 -15.50 2.85
N ASN A 12 0.21 -16.28 2.34
CA ASN A 12 -0.21 -16.27 0.94
C ASN A 12 -0.88 -14.94 0.57
N LEU A 13 -1.58 -14.32 1.52
CA LEU A 13 -2.02 -12.94 1.43
C LEU A 13 -1.02 -12.04 2.13
N ASN A 14 -0.15 -11.40 1.36
CA ASN A 14 0.80 -10.41 1.87
C ASN A 14 0.38 -9.00 1.42
N PRO A 15 -0.24 -8.18 2.31
CA PRO A 15 -0.73 -6.84 1.96
C PRO A 15 0.39 -5.87 1.59
N SER A 16 1.61 -6.13 2.05
CA SER A 16 2.80 -5.30 1.79
C SER A 16 3.37 -5.56 0.39
N VAL A 17 3.13 -6.73 -0.19
CA VAL A 17 3.59 -7.07 -1.54
C VAL A 17 2.53 -6.62 -2.55
N LYS A 18 2.92 -5.67 -3.41
CA LYS A 18 2.08 -5.20 -4.51
C LYS A 18 2.71 -5.59 -5.84
N LEU A 19 1.93 -6.31 -6.65
CA LEU A 19 2.28 -6.53 -8.05
C LEU A 19 1.81 -5.33 -8.87
N ILE A 20 2.76 -4.67 -9.53
CA ILE A 20 2.44 -3.62 -10.48
C ILE A 20 1.97 -4.29 -11.77
N ARG A 21 0.72 -4.03 -12.15
CA ARG A 21 0.20 -4.50 -13.44
C ARG A 21 0.95 -3.81 -14.58
N PRO A 22 1.53 -4.56 -15.53
CA PRO A 22 2.19 -3.99 -16.70
C PRO A 22 1.27 -3.07 -17.50
N GLN A 23 1.85 -2.19 -18.31
CA GLN A 23 1.15 -1.30 -19.25
C GLN A 23 0.18 -0.29 -18.60
N THR A 24 0.11 -0.22 -17.27
CA THR A 24 -0.65 0.81 -16.57
C THR A 24 0.09 2.15 -16.59
N ALA A 25 -0.66 3.25 -16.44
CA ALA A 25 -0.06 4.57 -16.28
C ALA A 25 0.85 4.65 -15.03
N TYR A 26 0.52 3.90 -13.97
CA TYR A 26 1.33 3.80 -12.78
C TYR A 26 2.66 3.08 -13.07
N ALA A 27 2.63 1.92 -13.74
CA ALA A 27 3.84 1.19 -14.14
C ALA A 27 4.81 2.07 -14.94
N ARG A 28 4.31 2.83 -15.92
CA ARG A 28 5.14 3.76 -16.71
C ARG A 28 5.76 4.88 -15.87
N LYS A 29 5.07 5.35 -14.83
CA LYS A 29 5.62 6.36 -13.92
C LYS A 29 6.73 5.77 -13.05
N VAL A 30 6.55 4.54 -12.55
CA VAL A 30 7.57 3.83 -11.76
C VAL A 30 8.81 3.54 -12.61
N GLU A 31 8.63 3.04 -13.83
CA GLU A 31 9.72 2.82 -14.79
C GLU A 31 10.50 4.12 -15.05
N ARG A 32 9.79 5.22 -15.36
CA ARG A 32 10.43 6.52 -15.57
C ARG A 32 11.15 7.05 -14.32
N MET A 33 10.62 6.79 -13.12
CA MET A 33 11.27 7.16 -11.87
C MET A 33 12.59 6.39 -11.71
N SER A 34 12.57 5.08 -11.95
CA SER A 34 13.76 4.21 -11.90
C SER A 34 14.82 4.64 -12.92
N ASP A 35 14.41 5.00 -14.14
CA ASP A 35 15.32 5.51 -15.17
C ASP A 35 15.97 6.84 -14.75
N CYS A 36 15.18 7.74 -14.15
CA CYS A 36 15.68 9.01 -13.63
C CYS A 36 16.66 8.80 -12.48
N GLU A 37 16.36 7.90 -11.54
CA GLU A 37 17.22 7.55 -10.42
C GLU A 37 18.56 6.98 -10.91
N THR A 38 18.51 6.05 -11.87
CA THR A 38 19.73 5.45 -12.46
C THR A 38 20.61 6.51 -13.10
N LYS A 39 20.03 7.40 -13.93
CA LYS A 39 20.78 8.49 -14.56
C LYS A 39 21.36 9.48 -13.54
N LEU A 40 20.64 9.75 -12.45
CA LEU A 40 21.16 10.60 -11.38
C LEU A 40 22.35 9.93 -10.69
N MET A 41 22.29 8.63 -10.42
CA MET A 41 23.43 7.89 -9.84
C MET A 41 24.66 7.86 -10.76
N GLU A 42 24.48 7.88 -12.08
CA GLU A 42 25.59 7.98 -13.05
C GLU A 42 26.20 9.39 -13.15
N LEU A 43 25.40 10.43 -12.88
CA LEU A 43 25.81 11.84 -13.00
C LEU A 43 26.45 12.38 -11.71
N LEU A 44 26.09 11.82 -10.55
CA LEU A 44 26.61 12.22 -9.25
C LEU A 44 27.79 11.35 -8.85
N ASP A 45 28.75 11.91 -8.13
CA ASP A 45 29.88 11.17 -7.57
C ASP A 45 30.17 11.66 -6.14
N GLY A 46 30.96 10.92 -5.39
CA GLY A 46 31.43 11.31 -4.06
C GLY A 46 30.30 11.66 -3.08
N LYS A 47 30.29 12.91 -2.60
CA LYS A 47 29.41 13.34 -1.50
C LYS A 47 27.96 13.50 -1.96
N GLU A 48 27.77 13.96 -3.18
CA GLU A 48 26.46 14.20 -3.79
C GLU A 48 25.73 12.88 -4.01
N LEU A 49 26.44 11.86 -4.48
CA LEU A 49 25.89 10.51 -4.63
C LEU A 49 25.47 9.91 -3.28
N SER A 50 26.31 10.05 -2.25
CA SER A 50 25.97 9.61 -0.89
C SER A 50 24.72 10.31 -0.35
N LEU A 51 24.63 11.63 -0.52
CA LEU A 51 23.47 12.41 -0.07
C LEU A 51 22.19 12.00 -0.81
N PHE A 52 22.29 11.73 -2.11
CA PHE A 52 21.15 11.26 -2.90
C PHE A 52 20.70 9.86 -2.48
N ALA A 53 21.65 8.94 -2.22
CA ALA A 53 21.33 7.61 -1.72
C ALA A 53 20.63 7.66 -0.34
N ASP A 54 21.14 8.49 0.58
CA ASP A 54 20.51 8.70 1.89
C ASP A 54 19.09 9.28 1.73
N PHE A 55 18.91 10.24 0.82
CA PHE A 55 17.60 10.80 0.51
C PHE A 55 16.63 9.73 -0.04
N SER A 56 17.04 8.92 -1.01
CA SER A 56 16.22 7.84 -1.57
C SER A 56 15.83 6.82 -0.50
N ALA A 57 16.77 6.45 0.37
CA ALA A 57 16.50 5.53 1.48
C ALA A 57 15.44 6.09 2.44
N LEU A 58 15.63 7.33 2.93
CA LEU A 58 14.69 7.99 3.81
C LEU A 58 13.31 8.18 3.16
N TYR A 59 13.27 8.54 1.87
CA TYR A 59 12.02 8.68 1.14
C TYR A 59 11.25 7.35 1.06
N ASN A 60 11.94 6.24 0.76
CA ASN A 60 11.32 4.92 0.71
C ASN A 60 10.80 4.47 2.09
N GLU A 61 11.52 4.77 3.17
CA GLU A 61 11.05 4.50 4.54
C GLU A 61 9.78 5.28 4.87
N ILE A 62 9.74 6.58 4.55
CA ILE A 62 8.57 7.45 4.76
C ILE A 62 7.37 6.94 3.93
N ASP A 63 7.58 6.57 2.67
CA ASP A 63 6.50 6.04 1.82
C ASP A 63 5.95 4.71 2.34
N ALA A 64 6.84 3.84 2.84
CA ALA A 64 6.44 2.57 3.45
C ALA A 64 5.63 2.77 4.74
N GLU A 65 6.06 3.69 5.61
CA GLU A 65 5.33 4.04 6.84
C GLU A 65 3.97 4.67 6.52
N GLY A 66 3.92 5.62 5.58
CA GLY A 66 2.67 6.23 5.11
C GLY A 66 1.71 5.21 4.50
N SER A 67 2.24 4.24 3.74
CA SER A 67 1.45 3.14 3.17
C SER A 67 0.87 2.21 4.24
N LEU A 68 1.63 1.93 5.30
CA LEU A 68 1.15 1.14 6.45
C LEU A 68 0.02 1.87 7.19
N GLU A 69 0.19 3.16 7.48
CA GLU A 69 -0.83 3.99 8.13
C GLU A 69 -2.11 4.07 7.29
N ALA A 70 -1.99 4.27 5.98
CA ALA A 70 -3.13 4.26 5.07
C ALA A 70 -3.86 2.91 5.08
N PHE A 71 -3.12 1.79 5.10
CA PHE A 71 -3.69 0.44 5.20
C PHE A 71 -4.45 0.24 6.51
N VAL A 72 -3.84 0.58 7.65
CA VAL A 72 -4.47 0.46 8.99
C VAL A 72 -5.74 1.31 9.08
N ASN A 73 -5.69 2.55 8.60
CA ASN A 73 -6.85 3.45 8.58
C ASN A 73 -7.97 2.91 7.69
N GLY A 74 -7.64 2.44 6.49
CA GLY A 74 -8.60 1.81 5.58
C GLY A 74 -9.25 0.56 6.20
N PHE A 75 -8.46 -0.30 6.85
CA PHE A 75 -8.95 -1.51 7.51
C PHE A 75 -9.90 -1.18 8.67
N ARG A 76 -9.52 -0.22 9.53
CA ARG A 76 -10.37 0.26 10.63
C ARG A 76 -11.69 0.84 10.13
N LEU A 77 -11.64 1.67 9.08
CA LEU A 77 -12.84 2.24 8.49
C LEU A 77 -13.75 1.16 7.90
N GLY A 78 -13.20 0.26 7.09
CA GLY A 78 -13.97 -0.85 6.50
C GLY A 78 -14.61 -1.75 7.55
N THR A 79 -13.91 -2.04 8.64
CA THR A 79 -14.44 -2.83 9.76
C THR A 79 -15.62 -2.13 10.43
N ARG A 80 -15.52 -0.82 10.68
CA ARG A 80 -16.61 -0.03 11.28
C ARG A 80 -17.86 -0.05 10.39
N LEU A 81 -17.68 0.21 9.09
CA LEU A 81 -18.78 0.19 8.12
C LEU A 81 -19.45 -1.19 8.04
N ALA A 82 -18.66 -2.27 8.04
CA ALA A 82 -19.20 -3.62 8.02
C ALA A 82 -19.98 -3.95 9.30
N PHE A 83 -19.48 -3.52 10.46
CA PHE A 83 -20.15 -3.76 11.73
C PHE A 83 -21.48 -2.98 11.83
N GLU A 84 -21.47 -1.72 11.40
CA GLU A 84 -22.67 -0.87 11.34
C GLU A 84 -23.71 -1.43 10.38
N ALA A 85 -23.31 -1.89 9.19
CA ALA A 85 -24.22 -2.50 8.22
C ALA A 85 -24.84 -3.83 8.70
N LEU A 86 -24.18 -4.53 9.63
CA LEU A 86 -24.65 -5.80 10.19
C LEU A 86 -25.44 -5.62 11.50
N ASP A 87 -25.41 -4.43 12.12
CA ASP A 87 -26.21 -4.16 13.31
C ASP A 87 -27.65 -3.88 12.91
N SER A 88 -28.47 -4.94 12.92
CA SER A 88 -29.89 -4.94 12.56
C SER A 88 -30.79 -4.13 13.51
N ARG A 89 -30.21 -3.33 14.41
CA ARG A 89 -30.89 -2.63 15.51
C ARG A 89 -31.22 -1.17 15.25
N ASP A 90 -30.81 -0.59 14.12
CA ASP A 90 -30.97 0.86 13.85
C ASP A 90 -31.95 1.20 12.71
N GLY A 91 -32.84 0.26 12.34
CA GLY A 91 -33.87 0.46 11.31
C GLY A 91 -35.29 0.37 11.88
N CYS A 92 -36.17 1.31 11.51
CA CYS A 92 -37.62 1.23 11.79
C CYS A 92 -38.37 0.31 10.81
N LEU A 93 -37.65 -0.27 9.84
CA LEU A 93 -38.17 -1.17 8.81
C LEU A 93 -37.59 -2.56 9.05
N ALA A 94 -38.46 -3.57 9.05
CA ALA A 94 -38.05 -4.97 9.10
C ALA A 94 -38.03 -5.54 7.67
N ASP A 95 -36.99 -6.29 7.33
CA ASP A 95 -36.97 -7.06 6.08
C ASP A 95 -38.09 -8.12 6.11
N ILE A 96 -38.86 -8.21 5.02
CA ILE A 96 -40.07 -9.06 4.89
C ILE A 96 -39.79 -10.43 4.25
N PHE A 97 -38.53 -10.89 4.25
CA PHE A 97 -38.13 -12.16 3.62
C PHE A 97 -37.62 -13.18 4.63
#